data_AF-A0A0E0RF31-F1
#
_entry.id   AF-A0A0E0RF31-F1
#
_cell.length_a   1.000
_cell.length_b   1.000
_cell.length_c   1.000
_cell.angle_alpha   90.00
_cell.angle_beta   90.00
_cell.angle_gamma   90.00
#
_symmetry.space_group_name_H-M   'P 1'
#
loop_
_entity.id
_entity.type
_entity.pdbx_description
1 polymer ?
#
loop_
_entity_poly.entity_id
_entity_poly.type
_entity_poly.pdbx_seq_one_letter_code
_entity_poly.pdbx_strand_id
1 'polypeptide(L)'
;MTEAAEWNDENTKIICELYAEQVRAGNRPSTHLNSIGYSQVALKFQQRTHLLYTKRQLKNKWDKLRNEYTIWKKLLIRGSGLGWDSTKGTIAADENWWNKTNTELPGAKKFRKAGMKNLDHLRVMFDDIASNGVDHTPVPATSSPSTLESPVNVANLDGLDNDMEDNDDTQLEEESPLNRNKKRPRHANNANKNKSSRTEIALLMQAQLKGMADLAEKAQATFENFTSLVGSLGSSIQYVMTLVQECGARSGSDEHFIATELFVSREQREMFLTLSTAEERLEWLRRKYKAKYGA
;
A
#
# COMPACT_ATOMS: atom_id res chain seq x y z
N MET A 1 30.79 -10.30 -12.61
CA MET A 1 29.79 -11.04 -11.82
C MET A 1 29.17 -10.06 -10.85
N THR A 2 27.87 -9.77 -10.93
CA THR A 2 27.20 -8.96 -9.89
C THR A 2 27.03 -9.83 -8.67
N GLU A 3 27.80 -9.55 -7.62
CA GLU A 3 27.67 -10.20 -6.32
C GLU A 3 26.24 -10.01 -5.79
N ALA A 4 25.67 -11.08 -5.22
CA ALA A 4 24.32 -11.04 -4.68
C ALA A 4 24.28 -10.05 -3.51
N ALA A 5 23.28 -9.16 -3.47
CA ALA A 5 23.17 -8.17 -2.41
C ALA A 5 22.92 -8.85 -1.06
N GLU A 6 23.74 -8.52 -0.05
CA GLU A 6 23.61 -9.04 1.30
C GLU A 6 22.60 -8.21 2.12
N TRP A 7 21.43 -8.79 2.35
CA TRP A 7 20.37 -8.16 3.13
C TRP A 7 20.17 -8.87 4.47
N ASN A 8 21.08 -8.62 5.42
CA ASN A 8 20.87 -8.99 6.82
C ASN A 8 19.87 -8.03 7.50
N ASP A 9 19.55 -8.30 8.77
CA ASP A 9 18.57 -7.52 9.54
C ASP A 9 18.98 -6.04 9.68
N GLU A 10 20.25 -5.77 9.96
CA GLU A 10 20.76 -4.40 10.15
C GLU A 10 20.77 -3.63 8.83
N ASN A 11 21.28 -4.23 7.76
CA ASN A 11 21.24 -3.64 6.41
C ASN A 11 19.79 -3.40 5.95
N THR A 12 18.86 -4.29 6.31
CA THR A 12 17.44 -4.11 6.00
C THR A 12 16.82 -2.97 6.81
N LYS A 13 17.22 -2.79 8.08
CA LYS A 13 16.80 -1.65 8.89
C LYS A 13 17.31 -0.33 8.31
N ILE A 14 18.61 -0.25 8.01
CA ILE A 14 19.24 0.94 7.42
C ILE A 14 18.57 1.31 6.09
N ILE A 15 18.35 0.35 5.18
CA ILE A 15 17.74 0.67 3.89
C ILE A 15 16.29 1.12 4.04
N CYS A 16 15.52 0.55 4.98
CA CYS A 16 14.16 1.01 5.27
C CYS A 16 14.14 2.45 5.79
N GLU A 17 15.06 2.81 6.68
CA GLU A 17 15.21 4.18 7.19
C GLU A 17 15.49 5.16 6.04
N LEU A 18 16.48 4.86 5.20
CA LEU A 18 16.86 5.70 4.06
C LEU A 18 15.75 5.84 3.03
N TYR A 19 15.02 4.76 2.75
CA TYR A 19 13.85 4.80 1.89
C TYR A 19 12.76 5.70 2.47
N ALA A 20 12.41 5.53 3.75
CA ALA A 20 11.42 6.37 4.40
C ALA A 20 11.85 7.85 4.43
N GLU A 21 13.14 8.15 4.62
CA GLU A 21 13.68 9.50 4.52
C GLU A 21 13.42 10.11 3.13
N GLN A 22 13.69 9.36 2.06
CA GLN A 22 13.47 9.85 0.69
C GLN A 22 11.98 9.99 0.34
N VAL A 23 11.11 9.15 0.88
CA VAL A 23 9.66 9.33 0.72
C VAL A 23 9.20 10.63 1.37
N ARG A 24 9.65 10.92 2.60
CA ARG A 24 9.35 12.19 3.28
C ARG A 24 9.91 13.41 2.55
N ALA A 25 11.05 13.26 1.87
CA ALA A 25 11.65 14.29 1.04
C ALA A 25 10.91 14.51 -0.31
N GLY A 26 9.79 13.82 -0.57
CA GLY A 26 9.01 13.97 -1.80
C GLY A 26 9.61 13.27 -3.02
N ASN A 27 10.66 12.45 -2.84
CA ASN A 27 11.32 11.76 -3.94
C ASN A 27 10.57 10.52 -4.45
N ARG A 28 9.30 10.35 -4.08
CA ARG A 28 8.44 9.23 -4.49
C ARG A 28 7.19 9.74 -5.21
N PRO A 29 7.31 10.23 -6.46
CA PRO A 29 6.18 10.85 -7.17
C PRO A 29 5.05 9.87 -7.50
N SER A 30 5.32 8.56 -7.45
CA SER A 30 4.34 7.50 -7.67
C SER A 30 4.65 6.32 -6.72
N THR A 31 4.68 5.09 -7.24
CA THR A 31 4.88 3.85 -6.47
C THR A 31 6.34 3.58 -6.07
N HIS A 32 7.29 4.31 -6.67
CA HIS A 32 8.73 4.12 -6.48
C HIS A 32 9.43 5.47 -6.29
N LEU A 33 10.63 5.42 -5.72
CA LEU A 33 11.51 6.58 -5.71
C LEU A 33 11.92 6.99 -7.13
N ASN A 34 12.09 8.29 -7.35
CA ASN A 34 12.68 8.84 -8.56
C ASN A 34 14.21 8.58 -8.59
N SER A 35 14.90 9.05 -9.64
CA SER A 35 16.34 8.81 -9.77
C SER A 35 17.15 9.45 -8.64
N ILE A 36 16.75 10.65 -8.19
CA ILE A 36 17.41 11.40 -7.10
C ILE A 36 17.31 10.59 -5.80
N GLY A 37 16.12 10.11 -5.45
CA GLY A 37 15.89 9.32 -4.25
C GLY A 37 16.74 8.05 -4.23
N TYR A 38 16.79 7.30 -5.34
CA TYR A 38 17.63 6.10 -5.40
C TYR A 38 19.14 6.41 -5.31
N SER A 39 19.60 7.51 -5.93
CA SER A 39 21.01 7.92 -5.83
C SER A 39 21.39 8.31 -4.40
N GLN A 40 20.52 9.05 -3.70
CA GLN A 40 20.74 9.44 -2.30
C GLN A 40 20.74 8.22 -1.36
N VAL A 41 19.81 7.28 -1.57
CA VAL A 41 19.78 6.02 -0.82
C VAL A 41 21.07 5.24 -1.05
N ALA A 42 21.50 5.07 -2.30
CA ALA A 42 22.72 4.32 -2.61
C ALA A 42 23.95 4.95 -1.92
N LEU A 43 24.10 6.27 -2.01
CA LEU A 43 25.19 7.02 -1.41
C LEU A 43 25.22 6.84 0.12
N LYS A 44 24.11 7.14 0.79
CA LYS A 44 24.02 7.04 2.26
C LYS A 44 24.14 5.59 2.76
N PHE A 45 23.62 4.63 1.99
CA PHE A 45 23.72 3.22 2.33
C PHE A 45 25.18 2.74 2.27
N GLN A 46 25.92 3.11 1.22
CA GLN A 46 27.34 2.81 1.10
C GLN A 46 28.14 3.48 2.23
N GLN A 47 27.84 4.72 2.60
CA GLN A 47 28.51 5.41 3.71
C GLN A 47 28.33 4.69 5.05
N ARG A 48 27.15 4.11 5.30
CA ARG A 48 26.83 3.44 6.57
C ARG A 48 27.28 1.98 6.64
N THR A 49 27.32 1.28 5.50
CA THR A 49 27.54 -0.19 5.45
C THR A 49 28.82 -0.58 4.72
N HIS A 50 29.45 0.35 4.01
CA HIS A 50 30.55 0.12 3.06
C HIS A 50 30.19 -0.81 1.89
N LEU A 51 28.91 -1.12 1.68
CA LEU A 51 28.42 -1.96 0.59
C LEU A 51 27.90 -1.11 -0.58
N LEU A 52 28.39 -1.43 -1.79
CA LEU A 52 27.97 -0.77 -3.02
C LEU A 52 26.85 -1.56 -3.70
N TYR A 53 25.64 -1.01 -3.70
CA TYR A 53 24.50 -1.60 -4.39
C TYR A 53 24.09 -0.79 -5.61
N THR A 54 23.88 -1.52 -6.71
CA THR A 54 23.31 -1.00 -7.94
C THR A 54 21.88 -0.53 -7.71
N LYS A 55 21.42 0.45 -8.50
CA LYS A 55 20.03 0.91 -8.50
C LYS A 55 19.03 -0.25 -8.70
N ARG A 56 19.40 -1.29 -9.46
CA ARG A 56 18.60 -2.50 -9.65
C ARG A 56 18.46 -3.31 -8.36
N GLN A 57 19.54 -3.53 -7.61
CA GLN A 57 19.48 -4.23 -6.32
C GLN A 57 18.60 -3.48 -5.30
N LEU A 58 18.70 -2.15 -5.29
CA LEU A 58 17.86 -1.30 -4.46
C LEU A 58 16.37 -1.41 -4.84
N LYS A 59 16.03 -1.26 -6.11
CA LYS A 59 14.66 -1.46 -6.62
C LYS A 59 14.10 -2.84 -6.26
N ASN A 60 14.86 -3.90 -6.51
CA ASN A 60 14.44 -5.26 -6.16
C ASN A 60 14.17 -5.41 -4.65
N LYS A 61 14.97 -4.76 -3.80
CA LYS A 61 14.73 -4.74 -2.34
C LYS A 61 13.46 -3.95 -1.99
N TRP A 62 13.22 -2.81 -2.64
CA TRP A 62 11.98 -2.04 -2.48
C TRP A 62 10.75 -2.89 -2.82
N ASP A 63 10.76 -3.54 -3.99
CA ASP A 63 9.65 -4.41 -4.44
C ASP A 63 9.41 -5.58 -3.50
N LYS A 64 10.49 -6.20 -3.03
CA LYS A 64 10.40 -7.27 -2.03
C LYS A 64 9.71 -6.72 -0.78
N LEU A 65 10.23 -5.65 -0.18
CA LEU A 65 9.65 -5.04 1.04
C LEU A 65 8.19 -4.66 0.86
N ARG A 66 7.83 -4.08 -0.30
CA ARG A 66 6.44 -3.75 -0.65
C ARG A 66 5.56 -4.99 -0.61
N ASN A 67 5.96 -6.07 -1.29
CA ASN A 67 5.19 -7.32 -1.30
C ASN A 67 5.07 -7.92 0.10
N GLU A 68 6.15 -7.93 0.89
CA GLU A 68 6.10 -8.42 2.27
C GLU A 68 5.13 -7.60 3.14
N TYR A 69 5.12 -6.28 2.96
CA TYR A 69 4.23 -5.38 3.67
C TYR A 69 2.76 -5.57 3.27
N THR A 70 2.48 -5.73 1.97
CA THR A 70 1.14 -6.05 1.48
C THR A 70 0.62 -7.36 2.05
N ILE A 71 1.46 -8.42 2.07
CA ILE A 71 1.11 -9.70 2.71
C ILE A 71 0.85 -9.49 4.20
N TRP A 72 1.69 -8.73 4.90
CA TRP A 72 1.50 -8.45 6.32
C TRP A 72 0.18 -7.72 6.61
N LYS A 73 -0.18 -6.71 5.82
CA LYS A 73 -1.46 -5.99 5.95
C LYS A 73 -2.65 -6.93 5.71
N LYS A 74 -2.64 -7.72 4.63
CA LYS A 74 -3.68 -8.72 4.33
C LYS A 74 -3.79 -9.75 5.46
N LEU A 75 -2.66 -10.18 6.03
CA LEU A 75 -2.60 -11.08 7.17
C LEU A 75 -3.25 -10.48 8.43
N LEU A 76 -2.95 -9.22 8.77
CA LEU A 76 -3.56 -8.54 9.92
C LEU A 76 -5.08 -8.39 9.78
N ILE A 77 -5.56 -8.05 8.59
CA ILE A 77 -7.01 -7.96 8.31
C ILE A 77 -7.67 -9.33 8.50
N ARG A 78 -7.06 -10.38 7.96
CA ARG A 78 -7.58 -11.75 8.07
C ARG A 78 -7.58 -12.29 9.51
N GLY A 79 -6.55 -11.96 10.28
CA GLY A 79 -6.43 -12.34 11.68
C GLY A 79 -7.22 -11.45 12.63
N SER A 80 -8.03 -10.51 12.13
CA SER A 80 -8.86 -9.64 12.95
C SER A 80 -9.79 -10.48 13.84
N GLY A 81 -9.81 -10.18 15.14
CA GLY A 81 -10.57 -10.93 16.14
C GLY A 81 -9.84 -12.13 16.74
N LEU A 82 -8.64 -12.49 16.25
CA LEU A 82 -7.76 -13.42 16.92
C LEU A 82 -6.92 -12.70 17.99
N GLY A 83 -6.39 -13.47 18.93
CA GLY A 83 -5.48 -12.95 19.95
C GLY A 83 -4.19 -12.40 19.35
N TRP A 84 -3.44 -11.64 20.14
CA TRP A 84 -2.12 -11.12 19.78
C TRP A 84 -1.03 -11.75 20.63
N ASP A 85 0.04 -12.25 20.00
CA ASP A 85 1.24 -12.71 20.69
C ASP A 85 2.22 -11.55 20.82
N SER A 86 2.21 -10.87 21.98
CA SER A 86 3.08 -9.73 22.25
C SER A 86 4.58 -10.08 22.21
N THR A 87 4.95 -11.34 22.46
CA THR A 87 6.35 -11.77 22.45
C THR A 87 6.88 -11.89 21.03
N LYS A 88 6.06 -12.47 20.13
CA LYS A 88 6.42 -12.63 18.72
C LYS A 88 6.06 -11.41 17.86
N GLY A 89 5.21 -10.52 18.36
CA GLY A 89 4.67 -9.38 17.62
C GLY A 89 3.80 -9.80 16.44
N THR A 90 2.99 -10.85 16.59
CA THR A 90 2.17 -11.42 15.52
C THR A 90 0.85 -12.01 16.05
N ILE A 91 0.00 -12.51 15.15
CA ILE A 91 -1.30 -13.08 15.49
C ILE A 91 -1.13 -14.38 16.30
N ALA A 92 -1.80 -14.47 17.46
CA ALA A 92 -1.87 -15.68 18.26
C ALA A 92 -2.95 -16.61 17.69
N ALA A 93 -2.51 -17.52 16.81
CA ALA A 93 -3.37 -18.51 16.16
C ALA A 93 -2.71 -19.89 16.13
N ASP A 94 -3.53 -20.93 16.01
CA ASP A 94 -3.07 -22.32 15.92
C ASP A 94 -2.43 -22.66 14.56
N GLU A 95 -1.77 -23.83 14.48
CA GLU A 95 -1.09 -24.31 13.27
C GLU A 95 -2.06 -24.45 12.08
N ASN A 96 -3.29 -24.88 12.32
CA ASN A 96 -4.28 -25.11 11.26
C ASN A 96 -4.67 -23.79 10.60
N TRP A 97 -4.89 -22.75 11.39
CA TRP A 97 -5.15 -21.41 10.90
C TRP A 97 -3.97 -20.86 10.09
N TRP A 98 -2.74 -21.01 10.58
CA TRP A 98 -1.54 -20.57 9.85
C TRP A 98 -1.33 -21.33 8.54
N ASN A 99 -1.61 -22.65 8.52
CA ASN A 99 -1.56 -23.46 7.30
C ASN A 99 -2.59 -23.00 6.27
N LYS A 100 -3.85 -22.88 6.68
CA LYS A 100 -4.94 -22.42 5.81
C LYS A 100 -4.65 -21.02 5.26
N THR A 101 -4.21 -20.11 6.14
CA THR A 101 -3.86 -18.74 5.75
C THR A 101 -2.69 -18.70 4.76
N ASN A 102 -1.70 -19.57 4.88
CA ASN A 102 -0.59 -19.61 3.93
C ASN A 102 -0.96 -20.20 2.56
N THR A 103 -1.99 -21.04 2.49
CA THR A 103 -2.53 -21.53 1.22
C THR A 103 -3.24 -20.39 0.46
N GLU A 104 -4.01 -19.58 1.18
CA GLU A 104 -4.78 -18.46 0.59
C GLU A 104 -3.93 -17.18 0.39
N LEU A 105 -2.92 -16.99 1.25
CA LEU A 105 -1.98 -15.87 1.21
C LEU A 105 -0.54 -16.41 1.27
N PRO A 106 0.01 -16.82 0.11
CA PRO A 106 1.35 -17.39 0.03
C PRO A 106 2.41 -16.48 0.65
N GLY A 107 3.24 -17.05 1.55
CA GLY A 107 4.29 -16.34 2.24
C GLY A 107 3.88 -15.72 3.57
N ALA A 108 2.60 -15.78 3.97
CA ALA A 108 2.14 -15.31 5.27
C ALA A 108 2.74 -16.08 6.45
N LYS A 109 3.00 -17.39 6.30
CA LYS A 109 3.52 -18.24 7.38
C LYS A 109 4.87 -17.80 7.92
N LYS A 110 5.66 -17.03 7.15
CA LYS A 110 6.94 -16.49 7.61
C LYS A 110 6.78 -15.59 8.85
N PHE A 111 5.63 -14.93 8.97
CA PHE A 111 5.36 -14.00 10.06
C PHE A 111 4.84 -14.67 11.34
N ARG A 112 4.72 -16.01 11.34
CA ARG A 112 4.24 -16.76 12.49
C ARG A 112 5.23 -16.75 13.67
N LYS A 113 6.53 -16.81 13.36
CA LYS A 113 7.57 -16.91 14.39
C LYS A 113 8.05 -15.54 14.86
N ALA A 114 7.94 -14.54 14.00
CA ALA A 114 8.25 -13.15 14.29
C ALA A 114 7.41 -12.26 13.37
N GLY A 115 6.83 -11.20 13.93
CA GLY A 115 6.13 -10.18 13.16
C GLY A 115 7.02 -9.45 12.17
N MET A 116 6.40 -8.56 11.39
CA MET A 116 7.13 -7.74 10.44
C MET A 116 8.02 -6.71 11.19
N LYS A 117 9.30 -6.67 10.83
CA LYS A 117 10.26 -5.68 11.34
C LYS A 117 10.16 -4.36 10.58
N ASN A 118 10.70 -3.29 11.16
CA ASN A 118 10.80 -1.96 10.53
C ASN A 118 9.43 -1.36 10.13
N LEU A 119 8.36 -1.72 10.84
CA LEU A 119 6.99 -1.34 10.49
C LEU A 119 6.79 0.17 10.37
N ASP A 120 7.42 0.97 11.23
CA ASP A 120 7.28 2.42 11.19
C ASP A 120 7.81 3.02 9.89
N HIS A 121 8.92 2.49 9.37
CA HIS A 121 9.46 2.91 8.08
C HIS A 121 8.62 2.38 6.91
N LEU A 122 8.16 1.13 7.00
CA LEU A 122 7.36 0.51 5.93
C LEU A 122 6.00 1.18 5.75
N ARG A 123 5.39 1.64 6.84
CA ARG A 123 4.16 2.45 6.82
C ARG A 123 4.37 3.73 6.02
N VAL A 124 5.43 4.48 6.35
CA VAL A 124 5.81 5.70 5.63
C VAL A 124 6.07 5.42 4.15
N MET A 125 6.68 4.28 3.82
CA MET A 125 7.00 3.94 2.44
C MET A 125 5.78 3.55 1.61
N PHE A 126 4.78 2.88 2.21
CA PHE A 126 3.79 2.10 1.45
C PHE A 126 2.32 2.27 1.84
N ASP A 127 1.94 2.88 2.96
CA ASP A 127 0.53 2.91 3.39
C ASP A 127 -0.39 3.63 2.39
N ASP A 128 0.07 4.71 1.80
CA ASP A 128 -0.64 5.47 0.77
C ASP A 128 -0.64 4.77 -0.60
N ILE A 129 0.34 3.92 -0.88
CA ILE A 129 0.34 3.08 -2.09
C ILE A 129 -0.61 1.89 -1.93
N ALA A 130 -0.62 1.26 -0.76
CA ALA A 130 -1.39 0.05 -0.49
C ALA A 130 -2.91 0.32 -0.42
N SER A 131 -3.29 1.58 -0.14
CA SER A 131 -4.69 2.02 -0.11
C SER A 131 -5.29 2.23 -1.51
N ASN A 132 -4.45 2.39 -2.54
CA ASN A 132 -4.89 2.79 -3.89
C ASN A 132 -5.17 1.61 -4.84
N GLY A 133 -5.29 0.37 -4.32
CA GLY A 133 -5.99 -0.73 -5.00
C GLY A 133 -5.41 -1.26 -6.32
N VAL A 134 -4.22 -0.84 -6.76
CA VAL A 134 -3.59 -1.38 -7.97
C VAL A 134 -2.63 -2.53 -7.61
N ASP A 135 -3.20 -3.72 -7.44
CA ASP A 135 -2.47 -4.98 -7.30
C ASP A 135 -1.89 -5.38 -8.68
N HIS A 136 -0.76 -4.80 -9.07
CA HIS A 136 0.08 -5.37 -10.14
C HIS A 136 1.05 -6.39 -9.54
N THR A 137 0.60 -7.63 -9.40
CA THR A 137 1.51 -8.76 -9.17
C THR A 137 2.11 -9.21 -10.52
N PRO A 138 3.42 -9.16 -10.73
CA PRO A 138 4.02 -9.76 -11.92
C PRO A 138 3.96 -11.29 -11.79
N VAL A 139 3.28 -11.94 -12.74
CA VAL A 139 3.27 -13.39 -12.89
C VAL A 139 4.61 -13.82 -13.51
N PRO A 140 5.30 -14.87 -13.02
CA PRO A 140 6.58 -15.28 -13.57
C PRO A 140 6.38 -15.98 -14.92
N ALA A 141 6.83 -15.34 -16.00
CA ALA A 141 6.93 -15.96 -17.31
C ALA A 141 8.05 -17.01 -17.31
N THR A 142 7.69 -18.25 -17.57
CA THR A 142 8.65 -19.32 -17.89
C THR A 142 8.65 -19.52 -19.40
N SER A 143 9.83 -19.85 -19.94
CA SER A 143 10.17 -20.25 -21.31
C SER A 143 10.26 -19.16 -22.38
N SER A 144 11.50 -18.77 -22.68
CA SER A 144 11.95 -18.33 -24.02
C SER A 144 12.03 -19.53 -24.98
N PRO A 145 12.13 -19.30 -26.30
CA PRO A 145 13.39 -19.59 -26.97
C PRO A 145 13.89 -18.50 -27.94
N SER A 146 15.21 -18.53 -28.11
CA SER A 146 16.13 -17.60 -28.79
C SER A 146 16.22 -17.75 -30.31
N THR A 147 16.70 -16.70 -31.01
CA THR A 147 17.60 -16.73 -32.21
C THR A 147 18.32 -15.35 -32.29
N LEU A 148 19.63 -15.21 -32.00
CA LEU A 148 20.81 -15.13 -32.93
C LEU A 148 20.67 -14.01 -34.00
N GLU A 149 21.58 -13.04 -34.23
CA GLU A 149 23.06 -12.98 -34.19
C GLU A 149 23.65 -11.56 -33.90
N SER A 150 24.98 -11.49 -33.77
CA SER A 150 25.87 -10.34 -33.44
C SER A 150 26.52 -9.74 -34.72
N PRO A 151 27.53 -8.84 -34.68
CA PRO A 151 27.99 -7.83 -33.69
C PRO A 151 28.06 -6.41 -34.32
N VAL A 152 28.42 -5.33 -33.62
CA VAL A 152 29.74 -4.62 -33.71
C VAL A 152 29.70 -3.37 -32.80
N ASN A 153 30.84 -3.09 -32.16
CA ASN A 153 31.18 -1.90 -31.36
C ASN A 153 30.87 -0.55 -32.05
N VAL A 154 30.59 0.50 -31.26
CA VAL A 154 31.44 1.71 -31.07
C VAL A 154 30.59 2.84 -30.43
N ALA A 155 31.09 3.33 -29.28
CA ALA A 155 31.07 4.69 -28.70
C ALA A 155 29.84 5.63 -28.78
N ASN A 156 29.59 6.28 -27.62
CA ASN A 156 28.99 7.62 -27.39
C ASN A 156 27.54 7.87 -27.86
N LEU A 157 26.60 8.12 -26.93
CA LEU A 157 26.25 9.41 -26.31
C LEU A 157 25.47 10.34 -27.26
N ASP A 158 24.32 10.80 -26.75
CA ASP A 158 23.38 11.77 -27.36
C ASP A 158 22.48 11.19 -28.47
N GLY A 159 21.16 11.40 -28.51
CA GLY A 159 20.23 12.20 -27.71
C GLY A 159 18.90 12.26 -28.49
N LEU A 160 17.79 12.54 -27.79
CA LEU A 160 16.61 13.29 -28.27
C LEU A 160 15.82 12.69 -29.47
N ASP A 161 14.49 12.76 -29.60
CA ASP A 161 13.34 13.26 -28.86
C ASP A 161 12.10 13.00 -29.75
N ASN A 162 10.90 13.16 -29.18
CA ASN A 162 9.60 13.44 -29.81
C ASN A 162 8.74 12.31 -30.41
N ASP A 163 7.74 11.90 -29.61
CA ASP A 163 6.31 12.30 -29.69
C ASP A 163 5.63 12.56 -31.05
N MET A 164 4.50 11.87 -31.25
CA MET A 164 3.12 12.36 -31.47
C MET A 164 2.30 11.17 -32.02
N GLU A 165 1.25 10.66 -31.34
CA GLU A 165 -0.17 11.09 -31.41
C GLU A 165 -0.69 11.14 -32.86
N ASP A 166 -1.78 10.49 -33.27
CA ASP A 166 -3.16 10.62 -32.80
C ASP A 166 -4.07 9.59 -33.52
N ASN A 167 -5.31 9.54 -33.04
CA ASN A 167 -6.41 8.60 -33.20
C ASN A 167 -7.30 8.87 -34.45
N ASP A 168 -8.22 7.92 -34.68
CA ASP A 168 -9.64 8.12 -35.04
C ASP A 168 -10.20 7.47 -36.34
N ASP A 169 -10.99 6.41 -36.08
CA ASP A 169 -12.39 6.11 -36.47
C ASP A 169 -12.89 6.24 -37.93
N THR A 170 -13.57 5.18 -38.44
CA THR A 170 -15.03 5.12 -38.73
C THR A 170 -15.47 3.97 -39.66
N GLN A 171 -16.77 3.67 -39.55
CA GLN A 171 -17.60 2.49 -39.85
C GLN A 171 -18.05 2.26 -41.33
N LEU A 172 -18.56 1.05 -41.64
CA LEU A 172 -19.95 0.74 -42.12
C LEU A 172 -20.07 -0.51 -43.05
N GLU A 173 -21.24 -1.15 -42.99
CA GLU A 173 -21.65 -2.46 -43.51
C GLU A 173 -22.21 -2.51 -44.96
N GLU A 174 -22.49 -3.76 -45.40
CA GLU A 174 -23.55 -4.28 -46.31
C GLU A 174 -23.30 -4.61 -47.81
N GLU A 175 -23.18 -5.94 -48.07
CA GLU A 175 -24.06 -6.86 -48.84
C GLU A 175 -24.34 -6.78 -50.39
N SER A 176 -24.01 -7.93 -51.04
CA SER A 176 -24.75 -8.74 -52.06
C SER A 176 -24.85 -8.26 -53.54
N PRO A 177 -25.33 -9.06 -54.56
CA PRO A 177 -25.92 -10.44 -54.57
C PRO A 177 -25.63 -11.38 -55.82
N LEU A 178 -26.23 -12.60 -55.83
CA LEU A 178 -27.19 -13.17 -56.85
C LEU A 178 -26.90 -14.54 -57.57
N ASN A 179 -27.93 -15.43 -57.54
CA ASN A 179 -28.40 -16.45 -58.53
C ASN A 179 -27.63 -17.80 -58.72
N ARG A 180 -28.20 -19.00 -59.00
CA ARG A 180 -29.58 -19.50 -59.29
C ARG A 180 -29.59 -21.07 -59.30
N ASN A 181 -30.67 -21.67 -58.77
CA ASN A 181 -31.40 -22.91 -59.18
C ASN A 181 -30.85 -24.38 -59.09
N LYS A 182 -31.65 -25.19 -58.35
CA LYS A 182 -32.30 -26.50 -58.69
C LYS A 182 -31.54 -27.86 -58.53
N LYS A 183 -31.85 -28.61 -57.45
CA LYS A 183 -32.62 -29.89 -57.35
C LYS A 183 -32.28 -30.70 -56.07
N ARG A 184 -33.32 -31.17 -55.35
CA ARG A 184 -33.35 -31.98 -54.08
C ARG A 184 -33.08 -33.50 -54.37
N PRO A 185 -32.95 -34.48 -53.40
CA PRO A 185 -33.53 -34.49 -52.04
C PRO A 185 -32.88 -35.31 -50.87
N ARG A 186 -33.45 -35.13 -49.65
CA ARG A 186 -33.50 -35.99 -48.41
C ARG A 186 -32.17 -36.22 -47.67
N HIS A 187 -32.01 -36.08 -46.35
CA HIS A 187 -32.89 -36.26 -45.18
C HIS A 187 -32.57 -35.20 -44.10
N ALA A 188 -33.61 -34.66 -43.44
CA ALA A 188 -33.47 -33.86 -42.22
C ALA A 188 -33.86 -34.72 -41.02
N ASN A 189 -33.08 -34.63 -39.93
CA ASN A 189 -33.58 -34.89 -38.59
C ASN A 189 -32.94 -33.94 -37.57
N ASN A 190 -33.82 -33.48 -36.69
CA ASN A 190 -33.65 -32.86 -35.38
C ASN A 190 -33.26 -31.38 -35.26
N ALA A 191 -34.30 -30.60 -34.97
CA ALA A 191 -34.26 -29.31 -34.31
C ALA A 191 -33.59 -29.42 -32.94
N ASN A 192 -32.62 -28.54 -32.67
CA ASN A 192 -31.96 -28.44 -31.38
C ASN A 192 -32.52 -27.27 -30.56
N LYS A 193 -32.88 -27.57 -29.32
CA LYS A 193 -33.33 -26.66 -28.26
C LYS A 193 -32.13 -25.83 -27.80
N ASN A 194 -32.28 -24.51 -27.62
CA ASN A 194 -31.42 -23.71 -26.74
C ASN A 194 -32.15 -22.45 -26.25
N LYS A 195 -32.83 -22.55 -25.09
CA LYS A 195 -33.38 -21.41 -24.34
C LYS A 195 -32.92 -21.39 -22.86
N SER A 196 -32.05 -22.31 -22.44
CA SER A 196 -31.70 -22.52 -21.02
C SER A 196 -30.54 -21.66 -20.50
N SER A 197 -29.69 -21.11 -21.37
CA SER A 197 -28.44 -20.45 -20.94
C SER A 197 -28.61 -19.01 -20.43
N ARG A 198 -29.67 -18.30 -20.84
CA ARG A 198 -29.82 -16.87 -20.51
C ARG A 198 -30.20 -16.61 -19.05
N THR A 199 -30.99 -17.49 -18.45
CA THR A 199 -31.45 -17.37 -17.06
C THR A 199 -30.35 -17.69 -16.06
N GLU A 200 -29.49 -18.66 -16.41
CA GLU A 200 -28.36 -19.08 -15.58
C GLU A 200 -27.27 -18.00 -15.53
N ILE A 201 -26.99 -17.35 -16.66
CA ILE A 201 -26.08 -16.20 -16.73
C ILE A 201 -26.62 -15.03 -15.89
N ALA A 202 -27.93 -14.76 -15.93
CA ALA A 202 -28.54 -13.70 -15.13
C ALA A 202 -28.44 -13.95 -13.62
N LEU A 203 -28.62 -15.21 -13.18
CA LEU A 203 -28.46 -15.61 -11.77
C LEU A 203 -27.00 -15.46 -11.31
N LEU A 204 -26.03 -15.82 -12.16
CA LEU A 204 -24.61 -15.65 -11.85
C LEU A 204 -24.22 -14.17 -11.73
N MET A 205 -24.73 -13.31 -12.62
CA MET A 205 -24.51 -11.86 -12.52
C MET A 205 -25.12 -11.27 -11.24
N GLN A 206 -26.31 -11.72 -10.83
CA GLN A 206 -26.95 -11.27 -9.61
C GLN A 206 -26.19 -11.70 -8.35
N ALA A 207 -25.67 -12.93 -8.33
CA ALA A 207 -24.81 -13.42 -7.24
C ALA A 207 -23.50 -12.63 -7.15
N GLN A 208 -22.89 -12.30 -8.30
CA GLN A 208 -21.67 -11.49 -8.37
C GLN A 208 -21.91 -10.06 -7.84
N LEU A 209 -23.01 -9.41 -8.24
CA LEU A 209 -23.38 -8.08 -7.76
C LEU A 209 -23.63 -8.06 -6.25
N LYS A 210 -24.30 -9.08 -5.72
CA LYS A 210 -24.50 -9.21 -4.27
C LYS A 210 -23.18 -9.41 -3.52
N GLY A 211 -22.27 -10.22 -4.05
CA GLY A 211 -20.93 -10.40 -3.47
C GLY A 211 -20.11 -9.11 -3.45
N MET A 212 -20.23 -8.27 -4.49
CA MET A 212 -19.59 -6.95 -4.52
C MET A 212 -20.19 -5.98 -3.50
N ALA A 213 -21.51 -5.98 -3.32
CA ALA A 213 -22.18 -5.15 -2.33
C ALA A 213 -21.77 -5.52 -0.90
N ASP A 214 -21.76 -6.83 -0.57
CA ASP A 214 -21.33 -7.33 0.74
C ASP A 214 -19.85 -6.99 1.02
N LEU A 215 -19.00 -6.99 -0.02
CA LEU A 215 -17.59 -6.63 0.09
C LEU A 215 -17.42 -5.11 0.33
N ALA A 216 -18.21 -4.29 -0.36
CA ALA A 216 -18.20 -2.84 -0.18
C ALA A 216 -18.66 -2.44 1.23
N GLU A 217 -19.71 -3.06 1.76
CA GLU A 217 -20.21 -2.82 3.11
C GLU A 217 -19.16 -3.21 4.16
N LYS A 218 -18.51 -4.36 4.00
CA LYS A 218 -17.41 -4.80 4.88
C LYS A 218 -16.21 -3.86 4.80
N ALA A 219 -15.85 -3.39 3.60
CA ALA A 219 -14.77 -2.43 3.42
C ALA A 219 -15.07 -1.10 4.12
N GLN A 220 -16.30 -0.60 3.99
CA GLN A 220 -16.75 0.61 4.66
C GLN A 220 -16.71 0.47 6.18
N ALA A 221 -17.25 -0.61 6.74
CA ALA A 221 -17.20 -0.86 8.18
C ALA A 221 -15.75 -0.96 8.72
N THR A 222 -14.84 -1.56 7.95
CA THR A 222 -13.42 -1.58 8.33
C THR A 222 -12.76 -0.20 8.26
N PHE A 223 -13.14 0.63 7.29
CA PHE A 223 -12.64 1.98 7.15
C PHE A 223 -13.13 2.89 8.28
N GLU A 224 -14.40 2.77 8.68
CA GLU A 224 -14.97 3.52 9.80
C GLU A 224 -14.31 3.12 11.13
N ASN A 225 -14.10 1.82 11.37
CA ASN A 225 -13.36 1.34 12.55
C ASN A 225 -11.90 1.81 12.56
N PHE A 226 -11.23 1.81 11.42
CA PHE A 226 -9.87 2.33 11.30
C PHE A 226 -9.82 3.85 11.56
N THR A 227 -10.75 4.61 10.99
CA THR A 227 -10.85 6.07 11.20
C THR A 227 -11.13 6.39 12.66
N SER A 228 -12.00 5.62 13.31
CA SER A 228 -12.25 5.71 14.76
C SER A 228 -10.99 5.42 15.59
N LEU A 229 -10.23 4.39 15.20
CA LEU A 229 -8.96 4.05 15.86
C LEU A 229 -7.89 5.13 15.65
N VAL A 230 -7.78 5.69 14.45
CA VAL A 230 -6.86 6.81 14.14
C VAL A 230 -7.28 8.09 14.86
N GLY A 231 -8.59 8.39 14.95
CA GLY A 231 -9.10 9.49 15.76
C GLY A 231 -8.85 9.29 17.26
N SER A 232 -8.89 8.04 17.73
CA SER A 232 -8.54 7.66 19.11
C SER A 232 -7.04 7.82 19.40
N LEU A 233 -6.15 7.41 18.49
CA LEU A 233 -4.70 7.61 18.63
C LEU A 233 -4.30 9.09 18.48
N GLY A 234 -4.94 9.80 17.54
CA GLY A 234 -4.74 11.24 17.31
C GLY A 234 -5.25 12.11 18.46
N SER A 235 -6.07 11.58 19.36
CA SER A 235 -6.47 12.23 20.61
C SER A 235 -5.84 11.58 21.84
N SER A 236 -4.79 10.77 21.70
CA SER A 236 -4.11 10.18 22.87
C SER A 236 -3.41 11.27 23.70
N ILE A 237 -3.32 11.06 25.03
CA ILE A 237 -2.62 11.98 25.96
C ILE A 237 -1.19 12.23 25.50
N GLN A 238 -0.48 11.16 25.09
CA GLN A 238 0.89 11.27 24.61
C GLN A 238 1.01 12.17 23.39
N TYR A 239 0.10 12.04 22.42
CA TYR A 239 0.11 12.86 21.21
C TYR A 239 -0.16 14.34 21.51
N VAL A 240 -1.21 14.65 22.29
CA VAL A 240 -1.52 16.06 22.63
C VAL A 240 -0.44 16.70 23.49
N MET A 241 0.24 15.93 24.36
CA MET A 241 1.36 16.43 25.16
C MET A 241 2.61 16.70 24.31
N THR A 242 2.87 15.90 23.27
CA THR A 242 3.91 16.22 22.28
C THR A 242 3.57 17.53 21.56
N LEU A 243 2.33 17.70 21.09
CA LEU A 243 1.88 18.93 20.44
C LEU A 243 2.02 20.16 21.35
N VAL A 244 1.72 20.04 22.65
CA VAL A 244 1.92 21.12 23.64
C VAL A 244 3.37 21.61 23.64
N GLN A 245 4.32 20.69 23.64
CA GLN A 245 5.75 21.02 23.61
C GLN A 245 6.17 21.64 22.28
N GLU A 246 5.65 21.12 21.16
CA GLU A 246 5.86 21.69 19.81
C GLU A 246 5.30 23.12 19.70
N CYS A 247 4.20 23.42 20.40
CA CYS A 247 3.63 24.76 20.46
C CYS A 247 4.44 25.73 21.34
N GLY A 248 5.52 25.26 21.99
CA GLY A 248 6.43 26.10 22.77
C GLY A 248 6.17 26.10 24.28
N ALA A 249 5.24 25.29 24.79
CA ALA A 249 5.04 25.12 26.23
C ALA A 249 6.15 24.21 26.80
N ARG A 250 7.19 24.83 27.36
CA ARG A 250 8.33 24.12 27.95
C ARG A 250 7.89 23.33 29.19
N SER A 251 8.50 22.17 29.43
CA SER A 251 8.25 21.40 30.65
C SER A 251 8.48 22.26 31.90
N GLY A 252 7.46 22.32 32.77
CA GLY A 252 7.46 23.16 33.96
C GLY A 252 6.91 24.58 33.76
N SER A 253 6.51 24.97 32.54
CA SER A 253 5.75 26.20 32.32
C SER A 253 4.30 26.06 32.78
N ASP A 254 3.63 27.18 33.02
CA ASP A 254 2.21 27.25 33.37
C ASP A 254 1.33 26.55 32.32
N GLU A 255 1.65 26.74 31.02
CA GLU A 255 0.95 26.12 29.90
C GLU A 255 1.14 24.60 29.85
N HIS A 256 2.36 24.13 30.12
CA HIS A 256 2.62 22.69 30.20
C HIS A 256 1.92 22.08 31.41
N PHE A 257 1.92 22.76 32.56
CA PHE A 257 1.26 22.30 33.77
C PHE A 257 -0.26 22.18 33.58
N ILE A 258 -0.94 23.24 33.10
CA ILE A 258 -2.39 23.17 32.87
C ILE A 258 -2.75 22.10 31.82
N ALA A 259 -1.90 21.86 30.82
CA ALA A 259 -2.12 20.80 29.84
C ALA A 259 -2.16 19.41 30.49
N THR A 260 -1.28 19.14 31.47
CA THR A 260 -1.28 17.84 32.19
C THR A 260 -2.58 17.60 32.97
N GLU A 261 -3.27 18.65 33.38
CA GLU A 261 -4.55 18.54 34.09
C GLU A 261 -5.73 18.46 33.11
N LEU A 262 -5.73 19.29 32.06
CA LEU A 262 -6.82 19.34 31.07
C LEU A 262 -6.93 18.05 30.26
N PHE A 263 -5.79 17.52 29.81
CA PHE A 263 -5.78 16.42 28.84
C PHE A 263 -6.00 15.04 29.45
N VAL A 264 -6.29 14.94 30.74
CA VAL A 264 -6.91 13.72 31.28
C VAL A 264 -8.31 13.51 30.66
N SER A 265 -9.06 14.59 30.39
CA SER A 265 -10.36 14.54 29.69
C SER A 265 -10.20 14.42 28.18
N ARG A 266 -10.92 13.47 27.57
CA ARG A 266 -10.92 13.26 26.12
C ARG A 266 -11.48 14.45 25.36
N GLU A 267 -12.54 15.05 25.89
CA GLU A 267 -13.25 16.18 25.29
C GLU A 267 -12.33 17.40 25.21
N GLN A 268 -11.51 17.64 26.24
CA GLN A 268 -10.51 18.71 26.21
C GLN A 268 -9.40 18.44 25.19
N ARG A 269 -9.00 17.18 25.01
CA ARG A 269 -8.02 16.80 23.97
C ARG A 269 -8.57 17.04 22.58
N GLU A 270 -9.81 16.59 22.32
CA GLU A 270 -10.47 16.80 21.02
C GLU A 270 -10.66 18.29 20.74
N MET A 271 -11.09 19.08 21.73
CA MET A 271 -11.18 20.54 21.59
C MET A 271 -9.83 21.19 21.25
N PHE A 272 -8.75 20.80 21.93
CA PHE A 272 -7.41 21.32 21.66
C PHE A 272 -6.93 21.02 20.23
N LEU A 273 -7.30 19.87 19.69
CA LEU A 273 -6.94 19.47 18.32
C LEU A 273 -7.70 20.22 17.24
N THR A 274 -8.81 20.89 17.56
CA THR A 274 -9.52 21.76 16.61
C THR A 274 -8.77 23.06 16.31
N LEU A 275 -7.87 23.48 17.21
CA LEU A 275 -7.01 24.64 17.02
C LEU A 275 -5.96 24.31 15.98
N SER A 276 -5.78 25.16 14.97
CA SER A 276 -4.99 24.82 13.78
C SER A 276 -3.52 25.18 13.93
N THR A 277 -3.23 26.32 14.58
CA THR A 277 -1.87 26.86 14.72
C THR A 277 -1.24 26.59 16.08
N ALA A 278 0.09 26.68 16.15
CA ALA A 278 0.84 26.52 17.40
C ALA A 278 0.54 27.65 18.39
N GLU A 279 0.41 28.88 17.86
CA GLU A 279 0.14 30.09 18.62
C GLU A 279 -1.24 30.04 19.28
N GLU A 280 -2.28 29.63 18.54
CA GLU A 280 -3.65 29.47 19.08
C GLU A 280 -3.70 28.45 20.21
N ARG A 281 -3.01 27.32 20.05
CA ARG A 281 -2.92 26.26 21.07
C ARG A 281 -2.24 26.77 22.33
N LEU A 282 -1.12 27.47 22.19
CA LEU A 282 -0.38 28.01 23.33
C LEU A 282 -1.18 29.10 24.04
N GLU A 283 -1.84 30.00 23.31
CA GLU A 283 -2.67 31.05 23.88
C GLU A 283 -3.89 30.49 24.61
N TRP A 284 -4.52 29.45 24.06
CA TRP A 284 -5.63 28.76 24.71
C TRP A 284 -5.22 28.17 26.06
N LEU A 285 -4.06 27.50 26.15
CA LEU A 285 -3.51 26.99 27.41
C LEU A 285 -3.23 28.12 28.40
N ARG A 286 -2.64 29.24 27.97
CA ARG A 286 -2.43 30.43 28.81
C ARG A 286 -3.72 30.96 29.42
N ARG A 287 -4.77 31.08 28.60
CA ARG A 287 -6.09 31.56 29.07
C ARG A 287 -6.71 30.58 30.06
N LYS A 288 -6.59 29.27 29.83
CA LYS A 288 -7.05 28.23 30.75
C LYS A 288 -6.31 28.27 32.10
N TYR A 289 -4.98 28.43 32.08
CA TYR A 289 -4.19 28.56 33.30
C TYR A 289 -4.60 29.81 34.09
N LYS A 290 -4.66 30.98 33.44
CA LYS A 290 -5.10 32.24 34.07
C LYS A 290 -6.52 32.13 34.66
N ALA A 291 -7.45 31.49 33.95
CA ALA A 291 -8.81 31.31 34.46
C ALA A 291 -8.87 30.40 35.71
N LYS A 292 -7.93 29.46 35.86
CA LYS A 292 -7.90 28.52 36.98
C LYS A 292 -7.07 29.01 38.18
N TYR A 293 -5.97 29.71 37.92
CA TYR A 293 -4.95 30.05 38.92
C TYR A 293 -4.64 31.56 39.02
N GLY A 294 -5.21 32.40 38.15
CA GLY A 294 -4.91 33.83 38.07
C GLY A 294 -5.71 34.72 39.02
N ALA A 295 -6.03 34.24 40.22
CA ALA A 295 -6.65 35.03 41.29
C ALA A 295 -5.59 35.75 42.14
#